data_AF-A0A6I0KF02-F1
#
_entry.id   AF-A0A6I0KF02-F1
#
_cell.length_a   1.000
_cell.length_b   1.000
_cell.length_c   1.000
_cell.angle_alpha   90.00
_cell.angle_beta   90.00
_cell.angle_gamma   90.00
#
_symmetry.space_group_name_H-M   'P 1'
#
loop_
_entity.id
_entity.type
_entity.pdbx_description
1 polymer ?
#
loop_
_entity_poly.entity_id
_entity_poly.type
_entity_poly.pdbx_seq_one_letter_code
_entity_poly.pdbx_strand_id
1 'polypeptide(L)'
;MATKGLGNETLVTSILRSNTVLVEVGGSVRRITIENFMNAINNGDEQMLRQVAWGIPIKQSIQSSTNYGVIGNTAAWTEYKLYCGRYLVTNDGRAAKLSPTNSAVFADGTTVDETKGHVMWIGPRLYYRVQTDSVSGVPILWLSMLPIGGEFIGGANGGMYNCIGAYKG
;
A
#
# COMPACT_ATOMS: atom_id res chain seq x y z
N MET A 1 40.47 -29.06 7.29
CA MET A 1 39.50 -27.97 7.50
C MET A 1 38.72 -28.27 8.76
N ALA A 2 38.66 -27.35 9.73
CA ALA A 2 37.83 -27.53 10.92
C ALA A 2 36.34 -27.50 10.52
N THR A 3 35.56 -28.43 11.03
CA THR A 3 34.12 -28.52 10.79
C THR A 3 33.43 -27.33 11.45
N LYS A 4 33.02 -26.33 10.66
CA LYS A 4 32.20 -25.22 11.15
C LYS A 4 30.76 -25.71 11.37
N GLY A 5 30.28 -25.62 12.61
CA GLY A 5 28.92 -25.99 12.99
C GLY A 5 27.97 -24.81 12.84
N LEU A 6 26.94 -24.95 12.00
CA LEU A 6 25.96 -23.88 11.71
C LEU A 6 25.30 -23.29 12.98
N GLY A 7 25.11 -24.08 14.02
CA GLY A 7 24.48 -23.64 15.28
C GLY A 7 25.39 -22.80 16.20
N ASN A 8 26.68 -22.70 15.88
CA ASN A 8 27.68 -21.96 16.68
C ASN A 8 28.22 -20.71 15.95
N GLU A 9 27.67 -20.37 14.79
CA GLU A 9 28.10 -19.20 14.02
C GLU A 9 27.58 -17.89 14.65
N THR A 10 28.29 -16.80 14.38
CA THR A 10 27.95 -15.48 14.91
C THR A 10 26.61 -14.99 14.35
N LEU A 11 25.69 -14.63 15.25
CA LEU A 11 24.44 -13.97 14.89
C LEU A 11 24.74 -12.58 14.29
N VAL A 12 24.16 -12.30 13.13
CA VAL A 12 24.24 -10.99 12.47
C VAL A 12 22.88 -10.30 12.52
N THR A 13 22.87 -8.99 12.77
CA THR A 13 21.63 -8.18 12.84
C THR A 13 21.35 -7.40 11.55
N SER A 14 22.27 -7.40 10.59
CA SER A 14 22.12 -6.75 9.28
C SER A 14 22.91 -7.49 8.21
N ILE A 15 22.38 -7.51 6.98
CA ILE A 15 22.97 -8.22 5.84
C ILE A 15 22.64 -7.47 4.54
N LEU A 16 23.51 -7.56 3.54
CA LEU A 16 23.31 -6.94 2.22
C LEU A 16 22.37 -7.78 1.34
N ARG A 17 21.63 -7.14 0.43
CA ARG A 17 20.70 -7.82 -0.49
C ARG A 17 21.33 -8.90 -1.36
N SER A 18 22.62 -8.75 -1.67
CA SER A 18 23.42 -9.71 -2.43
C SER A 18 23.88 -10.92 -1.63
N ASN A 19 23.74 -10.91 -0.30
CA ASN A 19 24.05 -12.06 0.52
C ASN A 19 22.99 -13.16 0.34
N THR A 20 23.36 -14.38 0.70
CA THR A 20 22.53 -15.56 0.46
C THR A 20 22.12 -16.24 1.75
N VAL A 21 20.89 -16.75 1.78
CA VAL A 21 20.39 -17.66 2.80
C VAL A 21 20.33 -19.09 2.24
N LEU A 22 20.48 -20.06 3.13
CA LEU A 22 20.31 -21.48 2.82
C LEU A 22 18.85 -21.86 3.03
N VAL A 23 18.28 -22.58 2.07
CA VAL A 23 16.89 -23.04 2.07
C VAL A 23 16.82 -24.50 1.62
N GLU A 24 15.82 -25.23 2.07
CA GLU A 24 15.53 -26.58 1.57
C GLU A 24 14.54 -26.47 0.41
N VAL A 25 14.89 -27.08 -0.73
CA VAL A 25 14.05 -27.10 -1.93
C VAL A 25 14.15 -28.48 -2.58
N GLY A 26 13.07 -29.26 -2.49
CA GLY A 26 12.96 -30.57 -3.12
C GLY A 26 13.88 -31.62 -2.49
N GLY A 27 13.99 -31.61 -1.16
CA GLY A 27 14.84 -32.52 -0.38
C GLY A 27 16.33 -32.19 -0.43
N SER A 28 16.71 -31.02 -0.94
CA SER A 28 18.11 -30.60 -1.09
C SER A 28 18.33 -29.17 -0.57
N VAL A 29 19.46 -28.95 0.10
CA VAL A 29 19.87 -27.61 0.55
C VAL A 29 20.37 -26.81 -0.63
N ARG A 30 19.79 -25.63 -0.85
CA ARG A 30 20.14 -24.68 -1.91
C ARG A 30 20.40 -23.29 -1.33
N ARG A 31 20.95 -22.39 -2.15
CA ARG A 31 21.20 -20.99 -1.81
C ARG A 31 20.29 -20.08 -2.62
N ILE A 32 19.75 -19.05 -1.98
CA ILE A 32 19.00 -17.97 -2.61
C ILE A 32 19.49 -16.63 -2.07
N THR A 33 19.60 -15.59 -2.91
CA THR A 33 19.94 -14.24 -2.45
C THR A 33 18.78 -13.66 -1.64
N ILE A 34 19.06 -12.75 -0.70
CA ILE A 34 18.00 -12.06 0.06
C ILE A 34 17.02 -11.35 -0.87
N GLU A 35 17.52 -10.71 -1.92
CA GLU A 35 16.68 -10.08 -2.94
C GLU A 35 15.71 -11.08 -3.59
N ASN A 36 16.21 -12.22 -4.06
CA ASN A 36 15.35 -13.24 -4.68
C ASN A 36 14.44 -13.92 -3.67
N PHE A 37 14.86 -14.06 -2.41
CA PHE A 37 14.03 -14.60 -1.35
C PHE A 37 12.86 -13.67 -1.01
N MET A 38 13.13 -12.37 -0.88
CA MET A 38 12.09 -11.35 -0.74
C MET A 38 11.14 -11.35 -1.95
N ASN A 39 11.69 -11.45 -3.16
CA ASN A 39 10.87 -11.55 -4.36
C ASN A 39 10.04 -12.84 -4.38
N ALA A 40 10.57 -13.97 -3.91
CA ALA A 40 9.86 -15.25 -3.83
C ALA A 40 8.71 -15.23 -2.81
N ILE A 41 8.91 -14.59 -1.65
CA ILE A 41 7.82 -14.29 -0.70
C ILE A 41 6.73 -13.49 -1.43
N ASN A 42 7.11 -12.46 -2.18
CA ASN A 42 6.15 -11.60 -2.88
C ASN A 42 5.51 -12.23 -4.14
N ASN A 43 6.13 -13.24 -4.75
CA ASN A 43 5.76 -13.82 -6.06
C ASN A 43 4.81 -15.05 -5.98
N GLY A 44 4.35 -15.45 -4.80
CA GLY A 44 3.35 -16.52 -4.64
C GLY A 44 2.01 -16.07 -4.05
N ASP A 45 1.87 -14.78 -3.75
CA ASP A 45 1.09 -14.35 -2.59
C ASP A 45 -0.30 -13.79 -2.93
N GLU A 46 -1.03 -14.41 -3.86
CA GLU A 46 -2.39 -13.97 -4.15
C GLU A 46 -3.29 -14.07 -2.91
N GLN A 47 -3.05 -15.06 -2.04
CA GLN A 47 -3.75 -15.19 -0.76
C GLN A 47 -3.29 -14.16 0.28
N MET A 48 -1.99 -13.88 0.43
CA MET A 48 -1.54 -12.82 1.34
C MET A 48 -2.00 -11.44 0.86
N LEU A 49 -1.93 -11.15 -0.45
CA LEU A 49 -2.48 -9.93 -1.03
C LEU A 49 -3.96 -9.77 -0.70
N ARG A 50 -4.75 -10.84 -0.81
CA ARG A 50 -6.18 -10.81 -0.42
C ARG A 50 -6.38 -10.51 1.06
N GLN A 51 -5.40 -10.77 1.93
CA GLN A 51 -5.46 -10.44 3.36
C GLN A 51 -4.96 -9.01 3.67
N VAL A 52 -3.94 -8.50 2.97
CA VAL A 52 -3.27 -7.22 3.32
C VAL A 52 -3.59 -6.06 2.37
N ALA A 53 -4.22 -6.35 1.23
CA ALA A 53 -4.53 -5.40 0.18
C ALA A 53 -5.98 -5.59 -0.31
N TRP A 54 -6.50 -4.57 -0.98
CA TRP A 54 -7.73 -4.68 -1.76
C TRP A 54 -7.41 -4.68 -3.26
N GLY A 55 -8.18 -5.43 -4.01
CA GLY A 55 -8.01 -5.59 -5.45
C GLY A 55 -9.17 -4.99 -6.23
N ILE A 56 -8.86 -4.39 -7.38
CA ILE A 56 -9.85 -3.95 -8.38
C ILE A 56 -9.61 -4.78 -9.65
N PRO A 57 -10.53 -5.68 -10.02
CA PRO A 57 -10.44 -6.43 -11.27
C PRO A 57 -10.51 -5.49 -12.49
N ILE A 58 -9.51 -5.56 -13.37
CA ILE A 58 -9.45 -4.79 -14.61
C ILE A 58 -10.11 -5.61 -15.72
N LYS A 59 -11.37 -5.29 -16.00
CA LYS A 59 -12.19 -6.02 -16.98
C LYS A 59 -11.91 -5.51 -18.39
N GLN A 60 -11.71 -6.40 -19.36
CA GLN A 60 -11.27 -6.03 -20.72
C GLN A 60 -12.34 -6.19 -21.84
N SER A 61 -13.55 -6.68 -21.53
CA SER A 61 -14.64 -6.85 -22.49
C SER A 61 -15.77 -5.82 -22.32
N ILE A 62 -16.67 -5.69 -23.31
CA ILE A 62 -17.85 -4.81 -23.22
C ILE A 62 -18.66 -5.17 -21.97
N GLN A 63 -18.71 -4.24 -21.03
CA GLN A 63 -19.39 -4.39 -19.74
C GLN A 63 -20.82 -3.84 -19.83
N SER A 64 -21.77 -4.55 -19.23
CA SER A 64 -23.11 -4.01 -18.94
C SER A 64 -23.14 -3.12 -17.69
N SER A 65 -22.11 -3.18 -16.84
CA SER A 65 -22.00 -2.43 -15.58
C SER A 65 -20.73 -1.61 -15.53
N THR A 66 -20.85 -0.35 -15.09
CA THR A 66 -19.71 0.55 -14.84
C THR A 66 -19.00 0.24 -13.51
N ASN A 67 -19.51 -0.68 -12.69
CA ASN A 67 -18.91 -1.05 -11.42
C ASN A 67 -17.83 -2.14 -11.61
N TYR A 68 -16.60 -1.81 -11.24
CA TYR A 68 -15.43 -2.70 -11.33
C TYR A 68 -15.36 -3.68 -10.15
N GLY A 69 -16.02 -3.38 -9.03
CA GLY A 69 -15.99 -4.20 -7.82
C GLY A 69 -14.70 -4.05 -7.02
N VAL A 70 -14.71 -4.57 -5.79
CA VAL A 70 -13.54 -4.61 -4.89
C VAL A 70 -13.46 -6.00 -4.27
N ILE A 71 -12.26 -6.58 -4.26
CA ILE A 71 -11.96 -7.92 -3.70
C ILE A 71 -10.84 -7.84 -2.67
N GLY A 72 -10.57 -8.94 -1.96
CA GLY A 72 -9.54 -9.00 -0.93
C GLY A 72 -9.99 -8.30 0.36
N ASN A 73 -9.11 -7.49 0.95
CA ASN A 73 -9.37 -6.83 2.23
C ASN A 73 -10.22 -5.56 2.06
N THR A 74 -11.54 -5.74 2.05
CA THR A 74 -12.52 -4.64 1.93
C THR A 74 -12.59 -3.74 3.18
N ALA A 75 -12.12 -4.23 4.34
CA ALA A 75 -11.99 -3.41 5.54
C ALA A 75 -10.88 -2.36 5.37
N ALA A 76 -9.71 -2.76 4.88
CA ALA A 76 -8.62 -1.85 4.57
C ALA A 76 -9.01 -0.81 3.50
N TRP A 77 -9.81 -1.19 2.50
CA TRP A 77 -10.40 -0.25 1.54
C TRP A 77 -11.30 0.79 2.22
N THR A 78 -12.14 0.35 3.15
CA THR A 78 -13.04 1.25 3.90
C THR A 78 -12.24 2.21 4.77
N GLU A 79 -11.22 1.71 5.45
CA GLU A 79 -10.31 2.53 6.25
C GLU A 79 -9.55 3.57 5.40
N TYR A 80 -9.00 3.17 4.25
CA TYR A 80 -8.33 4.09 3.34
C TYR A 80 -9.23 5.26 2.91
N LYS A 81 -10.50 4.97 2.59
CA LYS A 81 -11.49 6.02 2.27
C LYS A 81 -11.77 6.94 3.45
N LEU A 82 -11.69 6.45 4.68
CA LEU A 82 -11.84 7.27 5.90
C LEU A 82 -10.63 8.19 6.12
N TYR A 83 -9.44 7.88 5.62
CA TYR A 83 -8.33 8.83 5.64
C TYR A 83 -8.40 9.84 4.49
N CYS A 84 -8.89 9.41 3.33
CA CYS A 84 -9.05 10.30 2.19
C CYS A 84 -10.10 11.40 2.46
N GLY A 85 -9.82 12.62 2.03
CA GLY A 85 -10.81 13.69 2.10
C GLY A 85 -10.23 15.08 1.99
N ARG A 86 -11.08 16.07 2.27
CA ARG A 86 -10.68 17.48 2.32
C ARG A 86 -10.13 17.81 3.70
N TYR A 87 -9.04 18.56 3.72
CA TYR A 87 -8.39 19.04 4.93
C TYR A 87 -8.15 20.54 4.81
N LEU A 88 -8.30 21.26 5.92
CA LEU A 88 -7.74 22.60 6.05
C LEU A 88 -6.29 22.42 6.47
N VAL A 89 -5.38 22.92 5.66
CA VAL A 89 -3.93 22.80 5.84
C VAL A 89 -3.36 24.18 6.11
N THR A 90 -2.76 24.35 7.28
CA THR A 90 -2.10 25.59 7.68
C THR A 90 -0.73 25.72 7.01
N ASN A 91 -0.18 26.93 6.96
CA ASN A 91 1.13 27.19 6.34
C ASN A 91 2.30 26.47 7.04
N ASP A 92 2.15 26.14 8.32
CA ASP A 92 3.10 25.31 9.09
C ASP A 92 2.89 23.80 8.90
N GLY A 93 1.97 23.39 8.02
CA GLY A 93 1.79 22.00 7.60
C GLY A 93 0.87 21.16 8.48
N ARG A 94 0.10 21.78 9.39
CA ARG A 94 -0.90 21.06 10.19
C ARG A 94 -2.18 20.90 9.36
N ALA A 95 -2.77 19.70 9.40
CA ALA A 95 -3.96 19.38 8.62
C ALA A 95 -5.10 18.91 9.54
N ALA A 96 -6.29 19.46 9.34
CA ALA A 96 -7.51 19.04 10.04
C ALA A 96 -8.59 18.66 9.02
N LYS A 97 -9.18 17.47 9.19
CA LYS A 97 -10.14 16.91 8.22
C LYS A 97 -11.47 17.65 8.28
N LEU A 98 -11.97 18.10 7.14
CA LEU A 98 -13.31 18.67 7.03
C LEU A 98 -14.37 17.57 7.11
N SER A 99 -15.58 17.93 7.54
CA SER A 99 -16.72 17.02 7.47
C SER A 99 -17.01 16.65 6.00
N PRO A 100 -17.33 15.37 5.73
CA PRO A 100 -17.63 14.90 4.38
C PRO A 100 -18.94 15.48 3.83
N THR A 101 -19.83 15.99 4.69
CA THR A 101 -21.16 16.48 4.31
C THR A 101 -21.36 17.97 4.58
N ASN A 102 -20.51 18.61 5.39
CA ASN A 102 -20.62 20.03 5.69
C ASN A 102 -19.23 20.68 5.73
N SER A 103 -18.91 21.52 4.74
CA SER A 103 -17.60 22.16 4.64
C SER A 103 -17.36 23.27 5.67
N ALA A 104 -18.39 23.71 6.39
CA ALA A 104 -18.27 24.73 7.44
C ALA A 104 -17.78 24.16 8.79
N VAL A 105 -17.67 22.83 8.92
CA VAL A 105 -17.21 22.16 10.13
C VAL A 105 -16.16 21.10 9.82
N PHE A 106 -15.28 20.86 10.79
CA PHE A 106 -14.35 19.76 10.80
C PHE A 106 -15.10 18.43 11.05
N ALA A 107 -14.41 17.32 10.85
CA ALA A 107 -14.97 15.98 11.02
C ALA A 107 -15.41 15.70 12.47
N ASP A 108 -14.88 16.44 13.45
CA ASP A 108 -15.27 16.40 14.87
C ASP A 108 -16.44 17.35 15.23
N GLY A 109 -16.94 18.12 14.26
CA GLY A 109 -18.04 19.09 14.45
C GLY A 109 -17.60 20.51 14.83
N THR A 110 -16.31 20.76 15.05
CA THR A 110 -15.81 22.11 15.32
C THR A 110 -15.89 23.01 14.08
N THR A 111 -16.13 24.31 14.25
CA THR A 111 -16.28 25.24 13.10
C THR A 111 -14.96 25.44 12.36
N VAL A 112 -15.01 25.44 11.03
CA VAL A 112 -13.86 25.71 10.16
C VAL A 112 -13.60 27.21 10.08
N ASP A 113 -12.35 27.60 10.32
CA ASP A 113 -11.85 28.94 10.11
C ASP A 113 -10.90 28.93 8.89
N GLU A 114 -11.46 29.25 7.72
CA GLU A 114 -10.72 29.20 6.44
C GLU A 114 -9.60 30.26 6.36
N THR A 115 -9.54 31.25 7.26
CA THR A 115 -8.46 32.24 7.28
C THR A 115 -7.11 31.66 7.72
N LYS A 116 -7.14 30.47 8.36
CA LYS A 116 -5.95 29.82 8.93
C LYS A 116 -5.16 28.98 7.96
N GLY A 117 -5.66 28.75 6.74
CA GLY A 117 -4.97 27.87 5.80
C GLY A 117 -5.69 27.67 4.47
N HIS A 118 -5.30 26.60 3.78
CA HIS A 118 -5.79 26.26 2.46
C HIS A 118 -6.52 24.92 2.49
N VAL A 119 -7.60 24.81 1.71
CA VAL A 119 -8.32 23.54 1.57
C VAL A 119 -7.62 22.68 0.53
N MET A 120 -7.18 21.49 0.94
CA MET A 120 -6.52 20.51 0.08
C MET A 120 -7.22 19.17 0.19
N TRP A 121 -7.23 18.40 -0.88
CA TRP A 121 -7.52 16.98 -0.78
C TRP A 121 -6.25 16.25 -0.35
N ILE A 122 -6.36 15.40 0.68
CA ILE A 122 -5.26 14.58 1.18
C ILE A 122 -5.72 13.13 1.23
N GLY A 123 -4.87 12.23 0.75
CA GLY A 123 -4.95 10.79 0.96
C GLY A 123 -3.60 10.23 1.41
N PRO A 124 -3.56 9.12 2.16
CA PRO A 124 -2.30 8.47 2.51
C PRO A 124 -1.60 7.91 1.26
N ARG A 125 -0.29 7.66 1.36
CA ARG A 125 0.48 6.94 0.34
C ARG A 125 -0.24 5.65 -0.04
N LEU A 126 -0.27 5.37 -1.34
CA LEU A 126 -0.91 4.18 -1.87
C LEU A 126 0.10 3.34 -2.65
N TYR A 127 0.43 2.16 -2.14
CA TYR A 127 1.21 1.16 -2.86
C TYR A 127 0.32 0.43 -3.86
N TYR A 128 0.86 0.14 -5.05
CA TYR A 128 0.12 -0.55 -6.08
C TYR A 128 0.98 -1.54 -6.88
N ARG A 129 0.34 -2.62 -7.31
CA ARG A 129 0.87 -3.55 -8.30
C ARG A 129 -0.25 -4.19 -9.10
N VAL A 130 0.04 -4.57 -10.33
CA VAL A 130 -0.90 -5.36 -11.16
C VAL A 130 -0.44 -6.80 -11.16
N GLN A 131 -1.37 -7.72 -10.90
CA GLN A 131 -1.11 -9.15 -10.97
C GLN A 131 -2.29 -9.84 -11.66
N THR A 132 -1.99 -10.76 -12.58
CA THR A 132 -3.01 -11.61 -13.19
C THR A 132 -3.47 -12.66 -12.20
N ASP A 133 -4.78 -12.70 -11.95
CA ASP A 133 -5.44 -13.74 -11.18
C ASP A 133 -5.22 -15.09 -11.85
N SER A 134 -4.65 -16.04 -11.11
CA SER A 134 -4.23 -17.33 -11.66
C SER A 134 -5.40 -18.23 -12.09
N VAL A 135 -6.60 -17.97 -11.57
CA VAL A 135 -7.81 -18.78 -11.80
C VAL A 135 -8.64 -18.23 -12.95
N SER A 136 -8.91 -16.92 -12.93
CA SER A 136 -9.76 -16.24 -13.90
C SER A 136 -8.99 -15.65 -15.09
N GLY A 137 -7.66 -15.54 -15.00
CA GLY A 137 -6.84 -14.89 -16.02
C GLY A 137 -7.05 -13.37 -16.10
N VAL A 138 -7.80 -12.78 -15.17
CA VAL A 138 -8.13 -11.35 -15.15
C VAL A 138 -7.02 -10.58 -14.44
N PRO A 139 -6.49 -9.49 -15.01
CA PRO A 139 -5.57 -8.61 -14.31
C PRO A 139 -6.27 -7.90 -13.14
N ILE A 140 -5.69 -7.97 -11.95
CA ILE A 140 -6.16 -7.27 -10.75
C ILE A 140 -5.16 -6.17 -10.39
N LEU A 141 -5.67 -4.94 -10.22
CA LEU A 141 -4.93 -3.86 -9.59
C LEU A 141 -5.03 -4.02 -8.06
N TRP A 142 -3.93 -4.39 -7.42
CA TRP A 142 -3.81 -4.47 -5.96
C TRP A 142 -3.35 -3.14 -5.39
N LEU A 143 -3.95 -2.74 -4.28
CA LEU A 143 -3.76 -1.46 -3.61
C LEU A 143 -3.66 -1.66 -2.09
N SER A 144 -2.72 -0.97 -1.45
CA SER A 144 -2.58 -1.00 0.02
C SER A 144 -1.90 0.26 0.57
N MET A 145 -2.19 0.60 1.83
CA MET A 145 -1.41 1.58 2.60
C MET A 145 -0.08 1.01 3.10
N LEU A 146 0.06 -0.33 3.07
CA LEU A 146 1.29 -1.04 3.43
C LEU A 146 2.07 -1.44 2.17
N PRO A 147 3.40 -1.59 2.25
CA PRO A 147 4.19 -2.07 1.13
C PRO A 147 3.75 -3.49 0.72
N ILE A 148 3.34 -3.65 -0.54
CA ILE A 148 2.90 -4.96 -1.11
C ILE A 148 3.79 -5.43 -2.27
N GLY A 149 4.96 -4.81 -2.43
CA GLY A 149 5.78 -4.91 -3.64
C GLY A 149 5.15 -4.15 -4.81
N GLY A 150 5.99 -3.56 -5.65
CA GLY A 150 5.55 -2.65 -6.72
C GLY A 150 5.86 -1.18 -6.42
N GLU A 151 5.12 -0.29 -7.06
CA GLU A 151 5.30 1.15 -7.01
C GLU A 151 4.38 1.80 -5.97
N PHE A 152 4.55 3.10 -5.73
CA PHE A 152 3.65 3.85 -4.86
C PHE A 152 3.29 5.22 -5.43
N ILE A 153 2.13 5.72 -5.02
CA ILE A 153 1.68 7.08 -5.28
C ILE A 153 1.80 7.87 -3.97
N GLY A 154 2.66 8.87 -3.97
CA GLY A 154 2.92 9.75 -2.83
C GLY A 154 3.83 10.91 -3.23
N GLY A 155 3.31 12.14 -3.18
CA GLY A 155 4.00 13.35 -3.66
C GLY A 155 4.32 14.38 -2.58
N ALA A 156 3.75 14.25 -1.38
CA ALA A 156 3.88 15.24 -0.30
C ALA A 156 4.47 14.62 0.97
N ASN A 157 5.14 15.46 1.79
CA ASN A 157 5.77 15.06 3.05
C ASN A 157 6.68 13.83 2.92
N GLY A 158 7.72 13.91 2.10
CA GLY A 158 8.60 12.76 1.83
C GLY A 158 7.88 11.59 1.12
N GLY A 159 6.82 11.91 0.37
CA GLY A 159 5.97 10.95 -0.33
C GLY A 159 4.99 10.19 0.57
N MET A 160 4.79 10.58 1.83
CA MET A 160 3.84 9.91 2.74
C MET A 160 2.37 10.15 2.39
N TYR A 161 2.08 11.23 1.65
CA TYR A 161 0.73 11.62 1.29
C TYR A 161 0.60 11.98 -0.19
N ASN A 162 -0.63 11.85 -0.68
CA ASN A 162 -1.11 12.40 -1.92
C ASN A 162 -1.86 13.68 -1.61
N CYS A 163 -1.36 14.82 -2.07
CA CYS A 163 -1.98 16.11 -1.85
C CYS A 163 -2.34 16.75 -3.19
N ILE A 164 -3.59 17.17 -3.33
CA ILE A 164 -4.09 17.84 -4.54
C ILE A 164 -4.82 19.11 -4.09
N GLY A 165 -4.57 20.23 -4.78
CA GLY A 165 -5.32 21.46 -4.55
C GLY A 165 -6.81 21.22 -4.77
N ALA A 166 -7.63 21.47 -3.76
CA ALA A 166 -9.08 21.34 -3.88
C ALA A 166 -9.65 22.71 -4.24
N TYR A 167 -10.02 22.91 -5.50
CA TYR A 167 -10.75 24.12 -5.89
C TYR A 167 -12.14 24.10 -5.27
N LYS A 168 -12.53 25.26 -4.71
CA LYS A 168 -13.86 25.49 -4.15
C LYS A 168 -14.85 25.56 -5.33
N GLY A 169 -15.60 24.49 -5.55
CA GLY A 169 -16.83 24.52 -6.33
C GLY A 169 -17.99 24.90 -5.43
#